data_AF-A0A9W9CNG8-F1
#
_entry.id   AF-A0A9W9CNG8-F1
#
_cell.length_a   1.000
_cell.length_b   1.000
_cell.length_c   1.000
_cell.angle_alpha   90.00
_cell.angle_beta   90.00
_cell.angle_gamma   90.00
#
_symmetry.space_group_name_H-M   'P 1'
#
loop_
_entity.id
_entity.type
_entity.pdbx_description
1 polymer ?
#
loop_
_entity_poly.entity_id
_entity_poly.type
_entity_poly.pdbx_seq_one_letter_code
_entity_poly.pdbx_strand_id
1 'polypeptide(L)'
;MKADDEVVGPTYNPARNTAESPYQSIDNLKEWFWAPFPKYLINPVIHDFYNAWGVGYALVDLGINPISHEYEGGKNELFFLDHQGFDPAFPDVDKQWYQINGKEYRATGASYAFTINSEDGVIMSLNRKSPRYAAKERNPPVPDDELPKLNQFSDVAWIGWDTVSQREGVDIKNLRYFLSIGIDNTDTKAIIIRAMNSRGWQLSEWPGHIFEMEWMETQAILGKSKMPACADYTQLLNEWRRRLG
;
A
#
# COMPACT_ATOMS: atom_id res chain seq x y z
N MET A 1 -0.80 -11.94 -14.79
CA MET A 1 -1.42 -13.00 -13.97
C MET A 1 -2.93 -12.77 -14.01
N LYS A 2 -3.68 -13.52 -14.82
CA LYS A 2 -5.16 -13.48 -14.78
C LYS A 2 -5.64 -14.77 -14.10
N ALA A 3 -5.54 -14.82 -12.78
CA ALA A 3 -6.07 -15.94 -12.00
C ALA A 3 -7.58 -15.76 -11.83
N ASP A 4 -8.37 -16.83 -12.01
CA ASP A 4 -9.83 -16.79 -11.99
C ASP A 4 -10.39 -16.51 -10.58
N ASP A 5 -11.58 -15.91 -10.47
CA ASP A 5 -12.25 -15.63 -9.21
C ASP A 5 -12.55 -16.92 -8.44
N GLU A 6 -12.86 -18.01 -9.16
CA GLU A 6 -13.03 -19.35 -8.59
C GLU A 6 -11.76 -19.90 -7.95
N VAL A 7 -10.58 -19.40 -8.37
CA VAL A 7 -9.28 -19.82 -7.85
C VAL A 7 -8.80 -18.89 -6.73
N VAL A 8 -8.98 -17.58 -6.88
CA VAL A 8 -8.44 -16.58 -5.94
C VAL A 8 -9.42 -16.27 -4.80
N GLY A 9 -10.71 -16.16 -5.09
CA GLY A 9 -11.76 -15.84 -4.10
C GLY A 9 -11.70 -16.72 -2.84
N PRO A 10 -11.58 -18.07 -2.96
CA PRO A 10 -11.48 -18.96 -1.81
C PRO A 10 -10.22 -18.79 -0.95
N THR A 11 -9.18 -18.10 -1.44
CA THR A 11 -7.92 -17.89 -0.71
C THR A 11 -7.98 -16.73 0.30
N TYR A 12 -8.98 -15.85 0.19
CA TYR A 12 -9.20 -14.78 1.15
C TYR A 12 -9.76 -15.31 2.48
N ASN A 13 -9.58 -14.54 3.54
CA ASN A 13 -10.18 -14.83 4.85
C ASN A 13 -11.04 -13.63 5.32
N PRO A 14 -12.38 -13.77 5.40
CA PRO A 14 -13.16 -14.95 5.00
C PRO A 14 -13.11 -15.20 3.48
N ALA A 15 -13.36 -16.45 3.07
CA ALA A 15 -13.41 -16.83 1.67
C ALA A 15 -14.48 -16.02 0.92
N ARG A 16 -14.17 -15.64 -0.32
CA ARG A 16 -15.02 -14.83 -1.18
C ARG A 16 -15.34 -15.58 -2.47
N ASN A 17 -16.46 -15.25 -3.10
CA ASN A 17 -16.80 -15.76 -4.44
C ASN A 17 -16.16 -14.91 -5.55
N THR A 18 -15.43 -13.87 -5.18
CA THR A 18 -14.78 -12.93 -6.11
C THR A 18 -13.43 -12.54 -5.55
N ALA A 19 -12.46 -12.27 -6.42
CA ALA A 19 -11.25 -11.59 -6.02
C ALA A 19 -11.50 -10.11 -5.75
N GLU A 20 -12.54 -9.50 -6.32
CA GLU A 20 -12.83 -8.07 -6.22
C GLU A 20 -13.04 -7.60 -4.78
N SER A 21 -12.43 -6.47 -4.45
CA SER A 21 -12.57 -5.88 -3.11
C SER A 21 -13.97 -5.31 -2.90
N PRO A 22 -14.59 -5.50 -1.72
CA PRO A 22 -15.84 -4.82 -1.39
C PRO A 22 -15.64 -3.32 -1.09
N TYR A 23 -14.39 -2.83 -0.98
CA TYR A 23 -14.08 -1.44 -0.67
C TYR A 23 -13.63 -0.71 -1.93
N GLN A 24 -14.39 0.31 -2.30
CA GLN A 24 -14.35 0.89 -3.64
C GLN A 24 -14.22 2.42 -3.60
N SER A 25 -14.46 3.06 -2.44
CA SER A 25 -14.58 4.51 -2.36
C SER A 25 -13.95 5.10 -1.10
N ILE A 26 -13.72 6.42 -1.15
CA ILE A 26 -13.31 7.22 0.02
C ILE A 26 -14.32 7.10 1.17
N ASP A 27 -15.59 6.89 0.88
CA ASP A 27 -16.59 6.69 1.93
C ASP A 27 -16.37 5.37 2.67
N ASN A 28 -15.85 4.32 2.01
CA ASN A 28 -15.42 3.12 2.71
C ASN A 28 -14.20 3.37 3.61
N LEU A 29 -13.26 4.22 3.21
CA LEU A 29 -12.14 4.62 4.08
C LEU A 29 -12.67 5.32 5.34
N LYS A 30 -13.56 6.29 5.17
CA LYS A 30 -14.17 7.03 6.30
C LYS A 30 -14.99 6.14 7.21
N GLU A 31 -15.82 5.26 6.63
CA GLU A 31 -16.60 4.25 7.34
C GLU A 31 -15.66 3.42 8.23
N TRP A 32 -14.55 2.92 7.67
CA TRP A 32 -13.55 2.16 8.41
C TRP A 32 -12.51 3.02 9.15
N PHE A 33 -12.87 4.26 9.52
CA PHE A 33 -12.08 5.14 10.39
C PHE A 33 -10.64 5.43 9.92
N TRP A 34 -10.41 5.38 8.60
CA TRP A 34 -9.20 5.90 7.98
C TRP A 34 -9.36 7.41 7.77
N ALA A 35 -8.42 8.18 8.30
CA ALA A 35 -8.40 9.63 8.19
C ALA A 35 -7.10 10.11 7.53
N PRO A 36 -7.14 11.19 6.73
CA PRO A 36 -5.94 11.83 6.24
C PRO A 36 -5.12 12.37 7.41
N PHE A 37 -3.83 12.07 7.42
CA PHE A 37 -2.89 12.67 8.36
C PHE A 37 -2.84 14.19 8.12
N PRO A 38 -2.81 15.02 9.17
CA PRO A 38 -2.88 16.47 8.99
C PRO A 38 -1.69 17.00 8.21
N LYS A 39 -1.95 17.66 7.06
CA LYS A 39 -0.89 18.14 6.14
C LYS A 39 0.15 19.01 6.84
N TYR A 40 -0.26 19.85 7.79
CA TYR A 40 0.64 20.75 8.52
C TYR A 40 1.61 20.03 9.49
N LEU A 41 1.38 18.73 9.77
CA LEU A 41 2.28 17.89 10.55
C LEU A 41 3.24 17.07 9.69
N ILE A 42 3.06 17.06 8.36
CA ILE A 42 3.92 16.30 7.45
C ILE A 42 5.30 16.95 7.44
N ASN A 43 6.32 16.15 7.71
CA ASN A 43 7.70 16.60 7.58
C ASN A 43 8.00 16.86 6.09
N PRO A 44 8.39 18.10 5.69
CA PRO A 44 8.67 18.43 4.29
C PRO A 44 9.71 17.52 3.62
N VAL A 45 10.63 16.92 4.39
CA VAL A 45 11.65 15.99 3.90
C VAL A 45 11.03 14.78 3.19
N ILE A 46 9.81 14.36 3.54
CA ILE A 46 9.14 13.22 2.90
C ILE A 46 8.90 13.46 1.39
N HIS A 47 8.85 14.71 0.94
CA HIS A 47 8.65 15.05 -0.46
C HIS A 47 9.94 14.98 -1.30
N ASP A 48 11.11 14.79 -0.68
CA ASP A 48 12.41 14.71 -1.38
C ASP A 48 12.75 13.27 -1.78
N PHE A 49 12.37 12.88 -3.00
CA PHE A 49 12.66 11.54 -3.51
C PHE A 49 14.14 11.30 -3.83
N TYR A 50 14.97 12.33 -3.93
CA TYR A 50 16.41 12.17 -4.16
C TYR A 50 17.15 11.86 -2.87
N ASN A 51 16.95 12.67 -1.82
CA ASN A 51 17.76 12.55 -0.61
C ASN A 51 17.08 11.75 0.49
N ALA A 52 15.77 11.95 0.72
CA ALA A 52 15.08 11.25 1.81
C ALA A 52 14.85 9.77 1.47
N TRP A 53 14.53 9.48 0.21
CA TRP A 53 14.17 8.14 -0.25
C TRP A 53 15.21 7.48 -1.15
N GLY A 54 16.11 8.26 -1.77
CA GLY A 54 17.18 7.71 -2.62
C GLY A 54 16.72 7.13 -3.96
N VAL A 55 15.49 7.45 -4.40
CA VAL A 55 14.88 6.85 -5.61
C VAL A 55 14.76 7.81 -6.79
N GLY A 56 15.07 9.10 -6.60
CA GLY A 56 14.88 10.13 -7.63
C GLY A 56 15.54 9.77 -8.97
N TYR A 57 16.77 9.26 -8.95
CA TYR A 57 17.46 8.81 -10.18
C TYR A 57 16.79 7.59 -10.84
N ALA A 58 16.32 6.63 -10.04
CA ALA A 58 15.60 5.48 -10.58
C ALA A 58 14.26 5.89 -11.22
N LEU A 59 13.56 6.88 -10.63
CA LEU A 59 12.34 7.44 -11.23
C LEU A 59 12.64 8.08 -12.59
N VAL A 60 13.70 8.87 -12.70
CA VAL A 60 14.13 9.49 -13.97
C VAL A 60 14.41 8.42 -15.03
N ASP A 61 15.18 7.37 -14.69
CA ASP A 61 15.52 6.29 -15.62
C ASP A 61 14.28 5.51 -16.10
N LEU A 62 13.26 5.39 -15.26
CA LEU A 62 11.98 4.77 -15.60
C LEU A 62 11.05 5.69 -16.41
N GLY A 63 11.45 6.95 -16.64
CA GLY A 63 10.64 7.97 -17.30
C GLY A 63 9.50 8.49 -16.42
N ILE A 64 9.67 8.47 -15.11
CA ILE A 64 8.73 8.94 -14.10
C ILE A 64 9.22 10.29 -13.57
N ASN A 65 8.32 11.26 -13.45
CA ASN A 65 8.63 12.54 -12.81
C ASN A 65 9.14 12.30 -11.37
N PRO A 66 10.31 12.80 -10.98
CA PRO A 66 10.90 12.54 -9.67
C PRO A 66 10.56 13.61 -8.63
N ILE A 67 9.56 14.46 -8.88
CA ILE A 67 9.21 15.61 -8.04
C ILE A 67 7.81 15.39 -7.45
N SER A 68 7.68 15.72 -6.16
CA SER A 68 6.40 15.71 -5.44
C SER A 68 5.48 16.83 -5.94
N HIS A 69 4.18 16.57 -6.02
CA HIS A 69 3.15 17.52 -6.47
C HIS A 69 3.11 18.83 -5.66
N GLU A 70 3.60 18.83 -4.43
CA GLU A 70 3.74 20.05 -3.60
C GLU A 70 4.82 21.03 -4.11
N TYR A 71 5.67 20.62 -5.06
CA TYR A 71 6.71 21.44 -5.67
C TYR A 71 6.48 21.63 -7.18
N GLU A 72 7.02 22.71 -7.72
CA GLU A 72 6.80 23.13 -9.11
C GLU A 72 7.16 22.02 -10.11
N GLY A 73 6.20 21.69 -10.99
CA GLY A 73 6.35 20.67 -12.01
C GLY A 73 6.31 19.22 -11.49
N GLY A 74 6.01 19.01 -10.20
CA GLY A 74 5.87 17.68 -9.62
C GLY A 74 4.54 17.01 -9.94
N LYS A 75 4.60 15.68 -10.07
CA LYS A 75 3.42 14.85 -10.41
C LYS A 75 3.09 13.77 -9.38
N ASN A 76 3.95 13.57 -8.38
CA ASN A 76 3.71 12.57 -7.35
C ASN A 76 2.92 13.20 -6.20
N GLU A 77 1.62 12.97 -6.16
CA GLU A 77 0.79 13.40 -5.03
C GLU A 77 1.01 12.46 -3.84
N LEU A 78 1.33 13.04 -2.68
CA LEU A 78 1.55 12.30 -1.45
C LEU A 78 0.25 12.11 -0.68
N PHE A 79 -0.04 10.85 -0.35
CA PHE A 79 -1.13 10.43 0.52
C PHE A 79 -0.58 9.88 1.82
N PHE A 80 -1.22 10.28 2.91
CA PHE A 80 -0.91 9.80 4.24
C PHE A 80 -2.24 9.55 4.95
N LEU A 81 -2.54 8.29 5.21
CA LEU A 81 -3.79 7.84 5.80
C LEU A 81 -3.49 7.04 7.06
N ASP A 82 -4.07 7.46 8.18
CA ASP A 82 -3.93 6.77 9.44
C ASP A 82 -5.27 6.23 9.92
N HIS A 83 -5.25 5.07 10.57
CA HIS A 83 -6.41 4.49 11.23
C HIS A 83 -6.55 5.06 12.65
N GLN A 84 -6.76 6.38 12.70
CA GLN A 84 -7.01 7.20 13.88
C GLN A 84 -7.61 8.56 13.47
N GLY A 85 -8.33 9.22 14.37
CA GLY A 85 -8.80 10.58 14.21
C GLY A 85 -7.81 11.62 14.74
N PHE A 86 -7.79 12.79 14.10
CA PHE A 86 -6.91 13.92 14.46
C PHE A 86 -7.67 15.18 14.89
N ASP A 87 -9.00 15.14 14.93
CA ASP A 87 -9.79 16.22 15.53
C ASP A 87 -9.34 16.42 16.99
N PRO A 88 -9.14 17.66 17.46
CA PRO A 88 -8.76 17.93 18.85
C PRO A 88 -9.70 17.33 19.90
N ALA A 89 -10.95 17.01 19.55
CA ALA A 89 -11.90 16.32 20.40
C ALA A 89 -11.61 14.82 20.56
N PHE A 90 -10.85 14.20 19.63
CA PHE A 90 -10.46 12.82 19.78
C PHE A 90 -9.41 12.67 20.90
N PRO A 91 -9.55 11.64 21.75
CA PRO A 91 -8.52 11.33 22.71
C PRO A 91 -7.28 10.75 22.01
N ASP A 92 -6.26 10.41 22.79
CA ASP A 92 -5.17 9.57 22.32
C ASP A 92 -5.72 8.32 21.62
N VAL A 93 -5.03 7.87 20.57
CA VAL A 93 -5.39 6.71 19.73
C VAL A 93 -5.72 5.46 20.54
N ASP A 94 -5.08 5.23 21.68
CA ASP A 94 -5.39 4.10 22.57
C ASP A 94 -6.84 4.13 23.09
N LYS A 95 -7.48 5.29 23.09
CA LYS A 95 -8.85 5.51 23.60
C LYS A 95 -9.84 5.85 22.48
N GLN A 96 -9.44 5.78 21.22
CA GLN A 96 -10.32 6.07 20.10
C GLN A 96 -11.10 4.82 19.68
N TRP A 97 -12.41 5.01 19.56
CA TRP A 97 -13.38 3.97 19.17
C TRP A 97 -14.27 4.49 18.05
N TYR A 98 -14.74 3.57 17.20
CA TYR A 98 -15.73 3.85 16.17
C TYR A 98 -16.70 2.66 16.05
N GLN A 99 -17.85 2.89 15.42
CA GLN A 99 -18.93 1.90 15.32
C GLN A 99 -19.29 1.63 13.88
N ILE A 100 -19.44 0.35 13.54
CA ILE A 100 -19.93 -0.13 12.24
C ILE A 100 -21.02 -1.15 12.47
N ASN A 101 -22.23 -0.86 11.99
CA ASN A 101 -23.39 -1.76 12.09
C ASN A 101 -23.64 -2.25 13.54
N GLY A 102 -23.49 -1.34 14.51
CA GLY A 102 -23.70 -1.64 15.94
C GLY A 102 -22.58 -2.43 16.63
N LYS A 103 -21.49 -2.78 15.93
CA LYS A 103 -20.27 -3.32 16.54
C LYS A 103 -19.25 -2.20 16.77
N GLU A 104 -18.66 -2.18 17.96
CA GLU A 104 -17.54 -1.29 18.30
C GLU A 104 -16.21 -1.84 17.80
N TYR A 105 -15.35 -0.94 17.33
CA TYR A 105 -14.00 -1.20 16.87
C TYR A 105 -13.06 -0.15 17.46
N ARG A 106 -11.80 -0.52 17.70
CA ARG A 106 -10.77 0.41 18.14
C ARG A 106 -9.94 0.93 16.98
N ALA A 107 -9.57 2.20 17.07
CA ALA A 107 -8.51 2.73 16.24
C ALA A 107 -7.22 1.96 16.52
N THR A 108 -6.49 1.60 15.46
CA THR A 108 -5.27 0.80 15.58
C THR A 108 -4.01 1.66 15.49
N GLY A 109 -4.13 2.90 15.01
CA GLY A 109 -2.99 3.75 14.64
C GLY A 109 -2.14 3.16 13.52
N ALA A 110 -2.76 2.37 12.63
CA ALA A 110 -2.13 1.98 11.38
C ALA A 110 -1.81 3.23 10.57
N SER A 111 -0.81 3.14 9.70
CA SER A 111 -0.36 4.28 8.91
C SER A 111 0.13 3.83 7.55
N TYR A 112 -0.44 4.44 6.52
CA TYR A 112 -0.08 4.24 5.12
C TYR A 112 0.35 5.57 4.52
N ALA A 113 1.62 5.62 4.09
CA ALA A 113 2.16 6.74 3.32
C ALA A 113 2.57 6.23 1.94
N PHE A 114 2.09 6.88 0.89
CA PHE A 114 2.33 6.48 -0.48
C PHE A 114 2.10 7.64 -1.43
N THR A 115 2.66 7.56 -2.64
CA THR A 115 2.41 8.55 -3.69
C THR A 115 1.68 7.93 -4.85
N ILE A 116 0.92 8.77 -5.55
CA ILE A 116 0.29 8.45 -6.82
C ILE A 116 0.74 9.47 -7.85
N ASN A 117 1.13 8.96 -9.01
CA ASN A 117 1.36 9.74 -10.22
C ASN A 117 0.55 9.06 -11.34
N SER A 118 -0.66 9.57 -11.59
CA SER A 118 -1.57 8.90 -12.53
C SER A 118 -1.12 9.06 -13.97
N GLU A 119 -0.51 10.19 -14.31
CA GLU A 119 0.02 10.48 -15.65
C GLU A 119 1.14 9.52 -16.05
N ASP A 120 2.14 9.30 -15.18
CA ASP A 120 3.27 8.43 -15.49
C ASP A 120 2.99 6.94 -15.15
N GLY A 121 1.87 6.67 -14.46
CA GLY A 121 1.38 5.31 -14.22
C GLY A 121 1.93 4.64 -12.99
N VAL A 122 2.09 5.34 -11.86
CA VAL A 122 2.87 4.84 -10.71
C VAL A 122 2.11 4.99 -9.40
N ILE A 123 2.13 3.91 -8.61
CA ILE A 123 1.87 3.95 -7.17
C ILE A 123 3.17 3.61 -6.45
N MET A 124 3.58 4.42 -5.48
CA MET A 124 4.83 4.23 -4.76
C MET A 124 4.59 4.25 -3.25
N SER A 125 4.69 3.09 -2.60
CA SER A 125 4.51 2.99 -1.15
C SER A 125 5.78 3.41 -0.42
N LEU A 126 5.63 4.31 0.56
CA LEU A 126 6.70 4.86 1.39
C LEU A 126 6.68 4.27 2.82
N ASN A 127 5.49 4.07 3.38
CA ASN A 127 5.27 3.42 4.67
C ASN A 127 3.98 2.58 4.61
N ARG A 128 4.02 1.36 5.16
CA ARG A 128 2.88 0.41 5.14
C ARG A 128 2.64 -0.27 6.48
N LYS A 129 2.50 0.51 7.54
CA LYS A 129 2.23 -0.02 8.87
C LYS A 129 0.78 -0.50 8.96
N SER A 130 0.57 -1.81 8.74
CA SER A 130 -0.76 -2.42 8.73
C SER A 130 -1.49 -2.35 10.08
N PRO A 131 -2.85 -2.39 10.09
CA PRO A 131 -3.65 -2.49 11.31
C PRO A 131 -3.25 -3.64 12.22
N ARG A 132 -2.98 -4.83 11.68
CA ARG A 132 -2.58 -6.00 12.48
C ARG A 132 -1.27 -5.77 13.24
N TYR A 133 -0.35 -5.02 12.66
CA TYR A 133 0.91 -4.69 13.32
C TYR A 133 0.72 -3.56 14.33
N ALA A 134 0.09 -2.45 13.93
CA ALA A 134 -0.13 -1.29 14.78
C ALA A 134 -1.02 -1.59 16.00
N ALA A 135 -2.01 -2.45 15.86
CA ALA A 135 -2.89 -2.93 16.93
C ALA A 135 -2.12 -3.49 18.13
N LYS A 136 -1.00 -4.18 17.90
CA LYS A 136 -0.17 -4.79 18.95
C LYS A 136 0.59 -3.77 19.79
N GLU A 137 0.80 -2.58 19.25
CA GLU A 137 1.48 -1.47 19.93
C GLU A 137 0.52 -0.57 20.71
N ARG A 138 -0.79 -0.82 20.65
CA ARG A 138 -1.78 -0.08 21.45
C ARG A 138 -1.74 -0.53 22.91
N ASN A 139 -2.25 0.30 23.80
CA ASN A 139 -2.39 -0.01 25.21
C ASN A 139 -3.84 0.15 25.72
N PRO A 140 -4.57 -0.96 25.98
CA PRO A 140 -4.16 -2.34 25.72
C PRO A 140 -4.07 -2.62 24.21
N PRO A 141 -3.41 -3.71 23.77
CA PRO A 141 -3.42 -4.12 22.38
C PRO A 141 -4.85 -4.26 21.84
N VAL A 142 -5.08 -3.92 20.58
CA VAL A 142 -6.38 -4.09 19.93
C VAL A 142 -6.55 -5.57 19.55
N PRO A 143 -7.64 -6.24 19.98
CA PRO A 143 -7.95 -7.62 19.62
C PRO A 143 -8.09 -7.84 18.11
N ASP A 144 -7.77 -9.04 17.63
CA ASP A 144 -7.84 -9.38 16.20
C ASP A 144 -9.26 -9.23 15.61
N ASP A 145 -10.31 -9.44 16.42
CA ASP A 145 -11.70 -9.31 15.98
C ASP A 145 -12.20 -7.85 15.95
N GLU A 146 -11.42 -6.92 16.50
CA GLU A 146 -11.65 -5.46 16.45
C GLU A 146 -10.82 -4.77 15.37
N LEU A 147 -10.05 -5.51 14.56
CA LEU A 147 -9.36 -4.94 13.42
C LEU A 147 -10.36 -4.44 12.35
N PRO A 148 -10.05 -3.33 11.65
CA PRO A 148 -10.89 -2.89 10.54
C PRO A 148 -10.97 -3.99 9.48
N LYS A 149 -12.12 -4.13 8.81
CA LYS A 149 -12.20 -5.05 7.67
C LYS A 149 -11.53 -4.48 6.42
N LEU A 150 -11.44 -3.15 6.29
CA LEU A 150 -10.58 -2.47 5.32
C LEU A 150 -9.19 -2.32 5.95
N ASN A 151 -8.36 -3.36 5.83
CA ASN A 151 -7.05 -3.44 6.51
C ASN A 151 -5.88 -3.76 5.58
N GLN A 152 -6.12 -3.82 4.28
CA GLN A 152 -5.12 -4.10 3.26
C GLN A 152 -4.68 -2.80 2.62
N PHE A 153 -3.38 -2.68 2.33
CA PHE A 153 -2.87 -1.52 1.62
C PHE A 153 -3.37 -1.49 0.17
N SER A 154 -3.59 -2.65 -0.46
CA SER A 154 -4.12 -2.74 -1.84
C SER A 154 -5.45 -1.98 -2.02
N ASP A 155 -6.38 -2.13 -1.07
CA ASP A 155 -7.67 -1.43 -1.06
C ASP A 155 -7.47 0.08 -0.99
N VAL A 156 -6.64 0.53 -0.04
CA VAL A 156 -6.37 1.96 0.18
C VAL A 156 -5.68 2.59 -1.01
N ALA A 157 -4.65 1.92 -1.55
CA ALA A 157 -3.90 2.35 -2.72
C ALA A 157 -4.79 2.41 -3.96
N TRP A 158 -5.69 1.43 -4.14
CA TRP A 158 -6.63 1.41 -5.26
C TRP A 158 -7.65 2.55 -5.17
N ILE A 159 -8.25 2.76 -4.00
CA ILE A 159 -9.20 3.88 -3.79
C ILE A 159 -8.51 5.21 -4.11
N GLY A 160 -7.25 5.39 -3.69
CA GLY A 160 -6.44 6.54 -4.08
C GLY A 160 -6.23 6.63 -5.59
N TRP A 161 -5.76 5.55 -6.22
CA TRP A 161 -5.49 5.48 -7.66
C TRP A 161 -6.71 5.82 -8.51
N ASP A 162 -7.85 5.22 -8.18
CA ASP A 162 -9.13 5.48 -8.86
C ASP A 162 -9.58 6.93 -8.69
N THR A 163 -9.48 7.45 -7.48
CA THR A 163 -9.83 8.86 -7.20
C THR A 163 -8.97 9.81 -8.02
N VAL A 164 -7.64 9.64 -8.01
CA VAL A 164 -6.71 10.53 -8.71
C VAL A 164 -6.88 10.40 -10.23
N SER A 165 -6.99 9.18 -10.75
CA SER A 165 -7.18 8.94 -12.19
C SER A 165 -8.47 9.60 -12.69
N GLN A 166 -9.58 9.47 -11.95
CA GLN A 166 -10.83 10.14 -12.29
C GLN A 166 -10.72 11.66 -12.22
N ARG A 167 -10.07 12.18 -11.18
CA ARG A 167 -9.85 13.63 -10.99
C ARG A 167 -9.03 14.23 -12.15
N GLU A 168 -8.02 13.50 -12.63
CA GLU A 168 -7.09 13.96 -13.66
C GLU A 168 -7.54 13.59 -15.09
N GLY A 169 -8.60 12.79 -15.22
CA GLY A 169 -9.09 12.32 -16.52
C GLY A 169 -8.15 11.31 -17.20
N VAL A 170 -7.34 10.60 -16.42
CA VAL A 170 -6.41 9.57 -16.90
C VAL A 170 -7.09 8.21 -16.90
N ASP A 171 -6.79 7.37 -17.90
CA ASP A 171 -7.29 6.00 -17.95
C ASP A 171 -6.76 5.21 -16.73
N ILE A 172 -7.67 4.60 -15.98
CA ILE A 172 -7.36 3.74 -14.83
C ILE A 172 -6.38 2.61 -15.19
N LYS A 173 -6.33 2.22 -16.47
CA LYS A 173 -5.42 1.20 -17.03
C LYS A 173 -3.99 1.68 -17.24
N ASN A 174 -3.73 2.98 -17.04
CA ASN A 174 -2.39 3.56 -17.16
C ASN A 174 -1.46 3.15 -16.00
N LEU A 175 -1.90 2.33 -15.05
CA LEU A 175 -1.05 1.80 -13.99
C LEU A 175 0.04 0.88 -14.57
N ARG A 176 1.29 1.33 -14.52
CA ARG A 176 2.49 0.65 -15.06
C ARG A 176 3.38 0.08 -13.96
N TYR A 177 3.56 0.81 -12.87
CA TYR A 177 4.50 0.47 -11.82
C TYR A 177 3.87 0.53 -10.42
N PHE A 178 4.27 -0.43 -9.59
CA PHE A 178 4.05 -0.41 -8.16
C PHE A 178 5.40 -0.51 -7.46
N LEU A 179 5.82 0.57 -6.81
CA LEU A 179 7.13 0.68 -6.19
C LEU A 179 6.99 0.55 -4.67
N SER A 180 7.84 -0.29 -4.07
CA SER A 180 7.90 -0.46 -2.62
C SER A 180 9.23 0.07 -2.09
N ILE A 181 9.20 1.24 -1.49
CA ILE A 181 10.39 1.89 -0.92
C ILE A 181 10.54 1.53 0.55
N GLY A 182 11.79 1.43 1.01
CA GLY A 182 12.09 1.35 2.44
C GLY A 182 11.53 0.09 3.10
N ILE A 183 11.66 -1.08 2.46
CA ILE A 183 11.26 -2.36 3.06
C ILE A 183 12.02 -2.53 4.36
N ASP A 184 11.33 -2.44 5.50
CA ASP A 184 11.91 -2.55 6.84
C ASP A 184 11.66 -3.92 7.48
N ASN A 185 10.55 -4.57 7.10
CA ASN A 185 10.11 -5.88 7.57
C ASN A 185 11.20 -6.97 7.40
N THR A 186 11.64 -7.52 8.54
CA THR A 186 12.70 -8.52 8.62
C THR A 186 12.37 -9.81 7.86
N ASP A 187 11.13 -10.28 7.91
CA ASP A 187 10.71 -11.50 7.21
C ASP A 187 10.76 -11.29 5.69
N THR A 188 10.29 -10.14 5.21
CA THR A 188 10.37 -9.76 3.79
C THR A 188 11.83 -9.71 3.34
N LYS A 189 12.70 -9.00 4.09
CA LYS A 189 14.14 -8.95 3.80
C LYS A 189 14.75 -10.35 3.73
N ALA A 190 14.43 -11.22 4.69
CA ALA A 190 14.95 -12.59 4.72
C ALA A 190 14.51 -13.43 3.51
N ILE A 191 13.33 -13.19 2.96
CA ILE A 191 12.87 -13.90 1.75
C ILE A 191 13.57 -13.34 0.50
N ILE A 192 13.69 -12.01 0.35
CA ILE A 192 14.44 -11.40 -0.76
C ILE A 192 15.89 -11.89 -0.76
N ILE A 193 16.55 -11.87 0.40
CA ILE A 193 17.94 -12.32 0.53
C ILE A 193 18.07 -13.81 0.16
N ARG A 194 17.14 -14.67 0.59
CA ARG A 194 17.16 -16.09 0.21
C ARG A 194 16.99 -16.29 -1.29
N ALA A 195 16.09 -15.55 -1.93
CA ALA A 195 15.89 -15.56 -3.37
C ALA A 195 17.17 -15.12 -4.12
N MET A 196 17.80 -14.03 -3.70
CA MET A 196 19.06 -13.56 -4.28
C MET A 196 20.21 -14.55 -4.11
N ASN A 197 20.37 -15.11 -2.90
CA ASN A 197 21.43 -16.08 -2.60
C ASN A 197 21.30 -17.36 -3.44
N SER A 198 20.07 -17.82 -3.72
CA SER A 198 19.84 -18.99 -4.58
C SER A 198 20.32 -18.78 -6.02
N ARG A 199 20.48 -17.52 -6.43
CA ARG A 199 20.99 -17.11 -7.74
C ARG A 199 22.47 -16.71 -7.71
N GLY A 200 23.12 -16.74 -6.54
CA GLY A 200 24.48 -16.23 -6.35
C GLY A 200 24.58 -14.71 -6.48
N TRP A 201 23.47 -13.98 -6.31
CA TRP A 201 23.44 -12.53 -6.45
C TRP A 201 23.82 -11.81 -5.17
N GLN A 202 24.48 -10.68 -5.35
CA GLN A 202 24.74 -9.70 -4.29
C GLN A 202 23.91 -8.45 -4.53
N LEU A 203 23.61 -7.73 -3.44
CA LEU A 203 22.95 -6.44 -3.55
C LEU A 203 23.83 -5.48 -4.36
N SER A 204 23.24 -4.84 -5.35
CA SER A 204 23.88 -3.82 -6.18
C SER A 204 23.03 -2.56 -6.21
N GLU A 205 23.65 -1.47 -6.62
CA GLU A 205 22.93 -0.24 -6.94
C GLU A 205 21.93 -0.47 -8.09
N TRP A 206 21.01 0.47 -8.26
CA TRP A 206 20.05 0.51 -9.37
C TRP A 206 20.78 0.29 -10.73
N PRO A 207 20.22 -0.51 -11.67
CA PRO A 207 18.88 -1.11 -11.69
C PRO A 207 18.74 -2.43 -10.91
N GLY A 208 19.77 -2.87 -10.18
CA GLY A 208 19.70 -4.08 -9.37
C GLY A 208 19.55 -5.35 -10.20
N HIS A 209 18.76 -6.30 -9.69
CA HIS A 209 18.48 -7.57 -10.32
C HIS A 209 17.00 -7.71 -10.65
N ILE A 210 16.69 -8.37 -11.77
CA ILE A 210 15.33 -8.64 -12.22
C ILE A 210 15.00 -10.11 -12.00
N PHE A 211 13.96 -10.36 -11.22
CA PHE A 211 13.39 -11.69 -11.02
C PHE A 211 12.35 -11.97 -12.11
N GLU A 212 12.65 -12.89 -13.03
CA GLU A 212 11.71 -13.27 -14.10
C GLU A 212 10.52 -14.05 -13.53
N MET A 213 9.33 -13.82 -14.09
CA MET A 213 8.07 -14.33 -13.52
C MET A 213 8.01 -15.85 -13.38
N GLU A 214 8.67 -16.60 -14.26
CA GLU A 214 8.67 -18.06 -14.28
C GLU A 214 9.53 -18.68 -13.18
N TRP A 215 10.39 -17.89 -12.53
CA TRP A 215 11.32 -18.41 -11.55
C TRP A 215 10.64 -18.70 -10.21
N MET A 216 11.08 -19.79 -9.56
CA MET A 216 10.53 -20.23 -8.27
C MET A 216 10.72 -19.17 -7.18
N GLU A 217 11.82 -18.43 -7.25
CA GLU A 217 12.19 -17.32 -6.38
C GLU A 217 11.21 -16.17 -6.54
N THR A 218 10.83 -15.83 -7.77
CA THR A 218 9.81 -14.83 -8.06
C THR A 218 8.45 -15.26 -7.51
N GLN A 219 8.08 -16.53 -7.69
CA GLN A 219 6.86 -17.09 -7.10
C GLN A 219 6.88 -17.10 -5.56
N ALA A 220 8.05 -17.34 -4.96
CA ALA A 220 8.25 -17.26 -3.52
C ALA A 220 8.12 -15.81 -3.02
N ILE A 221 8.68 -14.85 -3.78
CA ILE A 221 8.59 -13.42 -3.50
C ILE A 221 7.14 -12.92 -3.63
N LEU A 222 6.43 -13.33 -4.68
CA LEU A 222 5.11 -12.82 -5.02
C LEU A 222 3.96 -13.36 -4.16
N GLY A 223 4.08 -14.53 -3.51
CA GLY A 223 2.98 -14.94 -2.63
C GLY A 223 2.80 -16.40 -2.27
N LYS A 224 3.73 -17.32 -2.58
CA LYS A 224 3.77 -18.57 -1.76
C LYS A 224 4.37 -18.34 -0.37
N SER A 225 4.90 -17.15 -0.10
CA SER A 225 5.33 -16.72 1.23
C SER A 225 4.64 -15.40 1.61
N LYS A 226 4.46 -15.20 2.92
CA LYS A 226 3.71 -14.09 3.55
C LYS A 226 4.43 -12.73 3.43
N MET A 227 4.88 -12.32 2.25
CA MET A 227 5.56 -11.02 2.05
C MET A 227 4.52 -9.91 1.86
N PRO A 228 4.35 -8.98 2.81
CA PRO A 228 3.36 -7.91 2.67
C PRO A 228 3.64 -7.04 1.43
N ALA A 229 4.92 -6.85 1.09
CA ALA A 229 5.31 -5.95 0.02
C ALA A 229 4.76 -6.33 -1.36
N CYS A 230 4.90 -7.61 -1.71
CA CYS A 230 4.48 -8.17 -3.00
C CYS A 230 3.08 -8.78 -2.95
N ALA A 231 2.60 -9.17 -1.76
CA ALA A 231 1.22 -9.58 -1.56
C ALA A 231 0.26 -8.44 -1.91
N ASP A 232 0.52 -7.20 -1.47
CA ASP A 232 -0.32 -6.05 -1.79
C ASP A 232 -0.44 -5.82 -3.31
N TYR A 233 0.66 -5.94 -4.06
CA TYR A 233 0.66 -5.77 -5.51
C TYR A 233 -0.11 -6.90 -6.22
N THR A 234 0.16 -8.15 -5.84
CA THR A 234 -0.54 -9.32 -6.40
C THR A 234 -2.03 -9.26 -6.06
N GLN A 235 -2.36 -8.84 -4.84
CA GLN A 235 -3.73 -8.65 -4.38
C GLN A 235 -4.41 -7.51 -5.14
N LEU A 236 -3.77 -6.36 -5.31
CA LEU A 236 -4.30 -5.24 -6.12
C LEU A 236 -4.58 -5.70 -7.56
N LEU A 237 -3.63 -6.37 -8.21
CA LEU A 237 -3.84 -6.88 -9.56
C LEU A 237 -5.00 -7.88 -9.64
N ASN A 238 -5.13 -8.78 -8.66
CA ASN A 238 -6.20 -9.77 -8.63
C ASN A 238 -7.58 -9.14 -8.35
N GLU A 239 -7.66 -8.26 -7.35
CA GLU A 239 -8.88 -7.54 -6.96
C GLU A 239 -9.41 -6.68 -8.11
N TRP A 240 -8.51 -6.04 -8.86
CA TRP A 240 -8.87 -4.98 -9.78
C TRP A 240 -8.68 -5.35 -11.26
N ARG A 241 -8.39 -6.63 -11.55
CA ARG A 241 -8.14 -7.16 -12.90
C ARG A 241 -9.20 -6.75 -13.93
N ARG A 242 -10.49 -6.78 -13.56
CA ARG A 242 -11.60 -6.46 -14.47
C ARG A 242 -11.57 -5.00 -14.93
N ARG A 243 -11.09 -4.10 -14.07
CA ARG A 243 -10.97 -2.67 -14.36
C ARG A 243 -9.67 -2.37 -15.12
N LEU A 244 -8.60 -3.09 -14.81
CA LEU A 244 -7.29 -2.94 -15.45
C LEU A 244 -7.21 -3.55 -16.87
N GLY A 245 -8.07 -4.51 -17.22
CA GLY A 245 -8.16 -5.10 -18.57
C GLY A 245 -7.62 -6.51 -18.66
#